data_AF-D6TLD3-F1
#
_entry.id   AF-D6TLD3-F1
#
_cell.length_a   1.000
_cell.length_b   1.000
_cell.length_c   1.000
_cell.angle_alpha   90.00
_cell.angle_beta   90.00
_cell.angle_gamma   90.00
#
_symmetry.space_group_name_H-M   'P 1'
#
loop_
_entity.id
_entity.type
_entity.pdbx_description
1 polymer ?
#
loop_
_entity_poly.entity_id
_entity_poly.type
_entity_poly.pdbx_seq_one_letter_code
_entity_poly.pdbx_strand_id
1 'polypeptide(L)'
;MNNNDPTQPYQTPFLPPPPYRPLTPPGPPPNKPASPWAWYRRQSKKAQGCIATLTILVAVMLCCTCAMANAHPSSGNSLAAQQSSSSPAVKVQYTKTNPTSPTPTPTPSPTPKPTPTPVPPTPTPVPTQPPAPKPTQPPPPPTGVNGNPWGYNFNPGNVIYSPPGAFCSYFSCIASFWNGNGYVEECQDGMYSKSGGIRGSCSRHGGDMRPLYSH
;
A
#
# COMPACT_ATOMS: atom_id res chain seq x y z
N MET A 1 -54.15 -41.63 -17.90
CA MET A 1 -54.72 -40.51 -17.12
C MET A 1 -53.56 -39.63 -16.70
N ASN A 2 -53.56 -38.39 -17.19
CA ASN A 2 -52.52 -37.38 -16.99
C ASN A 2 -52.57 -36.85 -15.55
N ASN A 3 -51.44 -36.84 -14.83
CA ASN A 3 -51.29 -36.11 -13.57
C ASN A 3 -50.18 -35.06 -13.73
N ASN A 4 -50.51 -33.96 -14.41
CA ASN A 4 -49.79 -32.70 -14.31
C ASN A 4 -50.76 -31.71 -13.64
N ASP A 5 -50.73 -31.67 -12.31
CA ASP A 5 -51.38 -30.64 -11.51
C ASP A 5 -50.29 -29.73 -10.91
N PRO A 6 -50.18 -28.45 -11.31
CA PRO A 6 -49.14 -27.54 -10.83
C PRO A 6 -49.49 -26.80 -9.52
N THR A 7 -50.45 -27.26 -8.71
CA THR A 7 -50.92 -26.49 -7.53
C THR A 7 -50.49 -27.00 -6.16
N GLN A 8 -49.51 -27.91 -6.05
CA GLN A 8 -49.00 -28.34 -4.74
C GLN A 8 -47.94 -27.35 -4.21
N PRO A 9 -48.19 -26.59 -3.13
CA PRO A 9 -47.16 -25.76 -2.51
C PRO A 9 -46.07 -26.65 -1.92
N TYR A 10 -44.82 -26.33 -2.21
CA TYR A 10 -43.64 -27.00 -1.65
C TYR A 10 -43.72 -26.98 -0.12
N GLN A 11 -43.97 -28.13 0.50
CA GLN A 11 -43.78 -28.31 1.93
C GLN A 11 -42.28 -28.30 2.24
N THR A 12 -41.77 -27.18 2.75
CA THR A 12 -40.44 -27.10 3.34
C THR A 12 -40.37 -27.99 4.59
N PRO A 13 -39.40 -28.92 4.69
CA PRO A 13 -39.23 -29.70 5.90
C PRO A 13 -38.88 -28.76 7.07
N PHE A 14 -39.72 -28.75 8.11
CA PHE A 14 -39.43 -28.08 9.37
C PHE A 14 -38.23 -28.79 10.03
N LEU A 15 -37.04 -28.22 9.91
CA LEU A 15 -35.89 -28.62 10.70
C LEU A 15 -36.10 -28.14 12.15
N PRO A 16 -35.88 -28.99 13.17
CA PRO A 16 -36.00 -28.57 14.56
C PRO A 16 -34.97 -27.48 14.87
N PRO A 17 -35.29 -26.51 15.74
CA PRO A 17 -34.34 -25.49 16.14
C PRO A 17 -33.12 -26.14 16.81
N PRO A 18 -31.90 -25.62 16.59
CA PRO A 18 -30.71 -26.14 17.25
C PRO A 18 -30.86 -26.04 18.77
N PRO A 19 -30.29 -26.99 19.54
CA PRO A 19 -30.38 -26.97 20.99
C PRO A 19 -29.78 -25.68 21.55
N TYR A 20 -30.51 -25.04 22.46
CA TYR A 20 -30.06 -23.84 23.16
C TYR A 20 -28.72 -24.11 23.87
N ARG A 21 -27.64 -23.51 23.38
CA ARG A 21 -26.37 -23.44 24.11
C ARG A 21 -26.46 -22.32 25.13
N PRO A 22 -26.27 -22.57 26.43
CA PRO A 22 -26.14 -21.51 27.41
C PRO A 22 -24.97 -20.60 27.03
N LEU A 23 -25.22 -19.30 26.93
CA LEU A 23 -24.18 -18.31 26.76
C LEU A 23 -23.26 -18.38 27.99
N THR A 24 -22.03 -18.88 27.81
CA THR A 24 -20.99 -18.75 28.82
C THR A 24 -20.78 -17.27 29.13
N PRO A 25 -20.73 -16.86 30.40
CA PRO A 25 -20.47 -15.47 30.75
C PRO A 25 -19.15 -15.00 30.12
N PRO A 26 -19.06 -13.73 29.70
CA PRO A 26 -17.83 -13.19 29.14
C PRO A 26 -16.69 -13.41 30.15
N GLY A 27 -15.59 -14.01 29.66
CA GLY A 27 -14.39 -14.22 30.47
C GLY A 27 -13.87 -12.90 31.05
N PRO A 28 -13.12 -12.94 32.16
CA PRO A 28 -12.50 -11.74 32.72
C PRO A 28 -11.65 -11.04 31.65
N PRO A 29 -11.60 -9.69 31.64
CA PRO A 29 -10.87 -8.95 30.63
C PRO A 29 -9.39 -9.38 30.62
N PRO A 30 -8.76 -9.47 29.44
CA PRO A 30 -7.35 -9.84 29.34
C PRO A 30 -6.51 -8.87 30.16
N ASN A 31 -5.68 -9.44 31.05
CA ASN A 31 -4.79 -8.68 31.92
C ASN A 31 -3.88 -7.80 31.06
N LYS A 32 -4.17 -6.50 31.00
CA LYS A 32 -3.27 -5.50 30.44
C LYS A 32 -1.90 -5.67 31.12
N PRO A 33 -0.77 -5.77 30.41
CA PRO A 33 0.52 -5.67 31.07
C PRO A 33 0.55 -4.30 31.75
N ALA A 34 0.62 -4.31 33.08
CA ALA A 34 0.64 -3.07 33.85
C ALA A 34 1.86 -2.27 33.37
N SER A 35 1.63 -1.07 32.83
CA SER A 35 2.70 -0.12 32.53
C SER A 35 3.66 -0.10 33.72
N PRO A 36 4.98 -0.22 33.53
CA PRO A 36 5.95 -0.19 34.64
C PRO A 36 5.75 1.03 35.54
N TRP A 37 5.28 2.13 34.96
CA TRP A 37 4.93 3.35 35.67
C TRP A 37 3.62 3.23 36.48
N ALA A 38 2.62 2.52 35.98
CA ALA A 38 1.40 2.21 36.73
C ALA A 38 1.68 1.26 37.91
N TRP A 39 2.59 0.29 37.73
CA TRP A 39 3.06 -0.58 38.80
C TRP A 39 3.88 0.17 39.84
N TYR A 40 4.84 1.02 39.42
CA TYR A 40 5.68 1.81 40.32
C TYR A 40 4.84 2.77 41.18
N ARG A 41 3.81 3.41 40.60
CA ARG A 41 2.89 4.27 41.36
C ARG A 41 2.03 3.53 42.38
N ARG A 42 1.89 2.21 42.25
CA ARG A 42 1.15 1.35 43.19
C ARG A 42 1.96 0.95 44.42
N GLN A 43 3.28 1.12 44.37
CA GLN A 43 4.20 0.81 45.47
C GLN A 43 4.11 1.87 46.59
N SER A 44 4.42 1.48 47.82
CA SER A 44 4.47 2.43 48.95
C SER A 44 5.57 3.48 48.73
N LYS A 45 5.43 4.68 49.33
CA LYS A 45 6.43 5.77 49.20
C LYS A 45 7.85 5.34 49.61
N LYS A 46 7.97 4.42 50.57
CA LYS A 46 9.24 3.82 51.01
C LYS A 46 9.84 2.92 49.92
N ALA A 47 9.01 2.05 49.33
CA ALA A 47 9.44 1.14 48.27
C ALA A 47 9.80 1.89 46.96
N GLN A 48 9.06 2.95 46.63
CA GLN A 48 9.39 3.84 45.51
C GLN A 48 10.77 4.49 45.70
N GLY A 49 11.03 5.02 46.90
CA GLY A 49 12.34 5.58 47.25
C GLY A 49 13.48 4.58 47.03
N CYS A 50 13.34 3.36 47.56
CA CYS A 50 14.36 2.32 47.41
C CYS A 50 14.60 1.94 45.95
N ILE A 51 13.53 1.76 45.15
CA ILE A 51 13.64 1.39 43.74
C ILE A 51 14.34 2.51 42.96
N ALA A 52 13.94 3.77 43.16
CA ALA A 52 14.58 4.90 42.48
C ALA A 52 16.06 5.03 42.84
N THR A 53 16.43 4.85 44.12
CA THR A 53 17.84 4.89 44.53
C THR A 53 18.65 3.77 43.91
N LEU A 54 18.10 2.55 43.86
CA LEU A 54 18.80 1.41 43.25
C LEU A 54 18.98 1.60 41.74
N THR A 55 17.97 2.13 41.04
CA THR A 55 18.10 2.42 39.60
C THR A 55 19.16 3.48 39.32
N ILE A 56 19.25 4.52 40.16
CA ILE A 56 20.25 5.58 40.01
C ILE A 56 21.66 5.05 40.27
N LEU A 57 21.84 4.24 41.33
CA LEU A 57 23.14 3.65 41.66
C LEU A 57 23.64 2.72 40.54
N VAL A 58 22.77 1.89 39.97
CA VAL A 58 23.12 1.02 38.84
C VAL A 58 23.48 1.84 37.60
N ALA A 59 22.74 2.91 37.30
CA ALA A 59 23.04 3.78 36.17
C ALA A 59 24.39 4.50 36.32
N VAL A 60 24.72 4.98 37.53
CA VAL A 60 26.02 5.60 37.83
C VAL A 60 27.16 4.57 37.67
N MET A 61 26.97 3.35 38.17
CA MET A 61 27.96 2.28 38.00
C MET A 61 28.15 1.90 36.53
N LEU A 62 27.08 1.85 35.74
CA LEU A 62 27.16 1.61 34.29
C LEU A 62 27.91 2.75 33.58
N CYS A 63 27.63 4.00 33.96
CA CYS A 63 28.26 5.20 33.37
C CYS A 63 29.76 5.28 33.70
N CYS A 64 30.17 4.85 34.89
CA CYS A 64 31.58 4.79 35.28
C CYS A 64 32.41 3.76 34.49
N THR A 65 31.79 2.77 33.85
CA THR A 65 32.50 1.78 33.01
C THR A 65 32.82 2.26 31.59
N CYS A 66 32.34 3.44 31.17
CA CYS A 66 32.56 3.97 29.82
C CYS A 66 33.87 4.79 29.67
N ALA A 67 34.67 4.94 30.73
CA ALA A 67 35.86 5.79 30.70
C ALA A 67 37.14 5.11 30.17
N MET A 68 37.12 3.81 29.86
CA MET A 68 38.33 3.08 29.42
C MET A 68 38.09 2.27 28.15
N ALA A 69 37.83 2.94 27.03
CA ALA A 69 37.93 2.35 25.70
C ALA A 69 38.17 3.42 24.63
N ASN A 70 39.31 4.11 24.71
CA ASN A 70 39.81 4.94 23.61
C ASN A 70 41.22 4.46 23.21
N ALA A 71 41.28 3.68 22.13
CA ALA A 71 42.50 3.44 21.37
C ALA A 71 42.18 3.22 19.87
N HIS A 72 42.18 4.35 19.13
CA HIS A 72 42.64 4.52 17.74
C HIS A 72 41.89 3.82 16.58
N PRO A 73 42.16 4.19 15.31
CA PRO A 73 41.96 5.52 14.72
C PRO A 73 41.28 5.42 13.33
N SER A 74 40.89 6.59 12.81
CA SER A 74 40.39 6.79 11.45
C SER A 74 41.35 6.31 10.36
N SER A 75 40.81 5.59 9.37
CA SER A 75 41.39 5.31 8.03
C SER A 75 40.20 4.91 7.17
N GLY A 76 39.91 5.40 5.98
CA GLY A 76 40.56 6.32 5.05
C GLY A 76 39.58 6.52 3.90
N ASN A 77 39.68 7.67 3.24
CA ASN A 77 38.84 8.12 2.14
C ASN A 77 38.97 7.27 0.87
N SER A 78 37.86 7.29 0.10
CA SER A 78 37.77 7.29 -1.37
C SER A 78 38.07 6.02 -2.16
N LEU A 79 37.06 5.60 -2.94
CA LEU A 79 37.06 5.14 -4.35
C LEU A 79 35.57 4.83 -4.65
N ALA A 80 34.74 5.81 -5.04
CA ALA A 80 34.59 6.32 -6.41
C ALA A 80 34.45 5.21 -7.47
N ALA A 81 33.27 5.22 -8.10
CA ALA A 81 32.89 4.66 -9.40
C ALA A 81 32.66 3.14 -9.53
N GLN A 82 31.39 2.75 -9.63
CA GLN A 82 30.86 2.31 -10.94
C GLN A 82 29.32 2.17 -10.90
N GLN A 83 28.68 3.20 -11.44
CA GLN A 83 27.32 3.14 -11.95
C GLN A 83 27.35 3.83 -13.33
N SER A 84 26.38 3.48 -14.17
CA SER A 84 26.07 4.01 -15.51
C SER A 84 26.51 3.10 -16.66
N SER A 85 25.65 2.42 -17.42
CA SER A 85 24.34 2.75 -18.05
C SER A 85 24.42 3.64 -19.29
N SER A 86 24.13 3.01 -20.44
CA SER A 86 23.46 3.50 -21.66
C SER A 86 24.04 4.70 -22.45
N SER A 87 24.57 4.36 -23.63
CA SER A 87 24.67 5.16 -24.88
C SER A 87 23.33 5.06 -25.66
N PRO A 88 22.98 5.87 -26.71
CA PRO A 88 23.86 6.70 -27.55
C PRO A 88 23.35 8.10 -27.98
N ALA A 89 24.28 8.91 -28.49
CA ALA A 89 24.02 10.11 -29.28
C ALA A 89 24.78 10.06 -30.62
N VAL A 90 24.00 10.13 -31.71
CA VAL A 90 24.17 10.92 -32.95
C VAL A 90 25.58 11.05 -33.57
N LYS A 91 25.74 10.68 -34.86
CA LYS A 91 26.13 11.60 -35.96
C LYS A 91 26.19 10.94 -37.36
N VAL A 92 25.81 11.77 -38.33
CA VAL A 92 25.73 11.59 -39.80
C VAL A 92 27.11 11.72 -40.46
N GLN A 93 27.42 10.94 -41.51
CA GLN A 93 28.40 11.36 -42.53
C GLN A 93 28.21 10.69 -43.90
N TYR A 94 28.67 11.42 -44.93
CA TYR A 94 28.42 11.38 -46.38
C TYR A 94 29.44 10.58 -47.24
N THR A 95 29.20 10.63 -48.58
CA THR A 95 30.11 10.53 -49.77
C THR A 95 29.93 9.23 -50.57
N LYS A 96 30.07 9.11 -51.92
CA LYS A 96 30.74 9.81 -53.04
C LYS A 96 30.23 9.12 -54.35
N THR A 97 30.06 9.73 -55.55
CA THR A 97 30.97 9.90 -56.73
C THR A 97 30.10 10.22 -57.97
N ASN A 98 30.20 11.35 -58.69
CA ASN A 98 31.03 11.74 -59.88
C ASN A 98 30.61 11.10 -61.26
N PRO A 99 31.00 11.63 -62.44
CA PRO A 99 30.34 12.70 -63.22
C PRO A 99 30.10 12.35 -64.72
N THR A 100 29.19 13.05 -65.42
CA THR A 100 29.31 13.21 -66.90
C THR A 100 28.69 14.54 -67.39
N SER A 101 29.46 15.22 -68.24
CA SER A 101 29.22 16.47 -68.97
C SER A 101 28.74 16.16 -70.42
N PRO A 102 28.60 17.11 -71.36
CA PRO A 102 27.63 18.22 -71.48
C PRO A 102 26.73 18.03 -72.73
N THR A 103 25.63 18.78 -72.91
CA THR A 103 25.03 19.06 -74.25
C THR A 103 24.06 20.26 -74.15
N PRO A 104 24.04 21.18 -75.15
CA PRO A 104 23.47 22.52 -75.03
C PRO A 104 21.95 22.61 -75.05
N THR A 105 21.52 23.74 -74.49
CA THR A 105 20.19 24.27 -74.25
C THR A 105 19.40 24.56 -75.53
N PRO A 106 18.20 23.99 -75.71
CA PRO A 106 17.17 24.58 -76.54
C PRO A 106 16.24 25.51 -75.73
N THR A 107 15.90 26.60 -76.40
CA THR A 107 15.07 27.75 -76.08
C THR A 107 13.75 27.44 -75.34
N PRO A 108 13.31 28.26 -74.36
CA PRO A 108 12.04 28.03 -73.67
C PRO A 108 10.84 28.28 -74.59
N SER A 109 9.98 27.27 -74.69
CA SER A 109 8.63 27.36 -75.23
C SER A 109 7.71 28.06 -74.21
N PRO A 110 6.74 28.90 -74.63
CA PRO A 110 5.83 29.58 -73.72
C PRO A 110 5.05 28.55 -72.89
N THR A 111 5.19 28.66 -71.57
CA THR A 111 4.54 27.82 -70.58
C THR A 111 3.01 28.00 -70.69
N PRO A 112 2.23 26.93 -70.90
CA PRO A 112 0.78 27.03 -70.84
C PRO A 112 0.35 27.43 -69.42
N LYS A 113 -0.63 28.35 -69.39
CA LYS A 113 -1.29 28.89 -68.21
C LYS A 113 -1.72 27.77 -67.24
N PRO A 114 -1.54 27.93 -65.91
CA PRO A 114 -1.89 26.91 -64.95
C PRO A 114 -3.38 26.56 -65.04
N THR A 115 -3.64 25.27 -65.25
CA THR A 115 -4.95 24.65 -65.06
C THR A 115 -5.36 24.85 -63.60
N PRO A 116 -6.61 25.24 -63.30
CA PRO A 116 -7.08 25.40 -61.93
C PRO A 116 -6.88 24.09 -61.18
N THR A 117 -6.12 24.16 -60.08
CA THR A 117 -5.92 23.05 -59.16
C THR A 117 -7.28 22.71 -58.54
N PRO A 118 -7.72 21.44 -58.55
CA PRO A 118 -8.97 21.06 -57.91
C PRO A 118 -8.90 21.42 -56.43
N VAL A 119 -9.90 22.17 -55.97
CA VAL A 119 -10.06 22.51 -54.56
C VAL A 119 -10.38 21.21 -53.81
N PRO A 120 -9.58 20.83 -52.80
CA PRO A 120 -9.88 19.64 -52.01
C PRO A 120 -11.25 19.80 -51.33
N PRO A 121 -12.05 18.73 -51.26
CA PRO A 121 -13.36 18.80 -50.62
C PRO A 121 -13.19 19.20 -49.15
N THR A 122 -14.05 20.12 -48.71
CA THR A 122 -14.15 20.52 -47.31
C THR A 122 -14.38 19.28 -46.45
N PRO A 123 -13.58 19.02 -45.41
CA PRO A 123 -13.78 17.85 -44.56
C PRO A 123 -15.16 17.92 -43.90
N THR A 124 -15.97 16.89 -44.14
CA THR A 124 -17.23 16.69 -43.44
C THR A 124 -16.94 16.60 -41.94
N PRO A 125 -17.67 17.34 -41.07
CA PRO A 125 -17.46 17.26 -39.63
C PRO A 125 -17.64 15.82 -39.17
N VAL A 126 -16.59 15.24 -38.58
CA VAL A 126 -16.65 13.93 -37.94
C VAL A 126 -17.62 14.03 -36.76
N PRO A 127 -18.59 13.10 -36.62
CA PRO A 127 -19.48 13.09 -35.47
C PRO A 127 -18.67 13.10 -34.18
N THR A 128 -18.83 14.17 -33.39
CA THR A 128 -18.22 14.24 -32.06
C THR A 128 -18.87 13.15 -31.22
N GLN A 129 -18.10 12.12 -30.86
CA GLN A 129 -18.60 11.09 -29.96
C GLN A 129 -18.98 11.73 -28.63
N PRO A 130 -20.11 11.32 -28.02
CA PRO A 130 -20.46 11.76 -26.68
C PRO A 130 -19.28 11.49 -25.73
N PRO A 131 -19.00 12.40 -24.77
CA PRO A 131 -17.96 12.17 -23.79
C PRO A 131 -18.21 10.83 -23.09
N ALA A 132 -17.15 10.01 -22.99
CA ALA A 132 -17.22 8.74 -22.29
C ALA A 132 -17.80 8.96 -20.88
N PRO A 133 -18.74 8.11 -20.43
CA PRO A 133 -19.32 8.25 -19.10
C PRO A 133 -18.18 8.25 -18.07
N LYS A 134 -18.20 9.25 -17.19
CA LYS A 134 -17.30 9.31 -16.03
C LYS A 134 -17.42 8.00 -15.27
N PRO A 135 -16.31 7.36 -14.84
CA PRO A 135 -16.37 6.11 -14.08
C PRO A 135 -17.34 6.28 -12.90
N THR A 136 -18.44 5.55 -12.93
CA THR A 136 -19.39 5.51 -11.81
C THR A 136 -18.67 4.83 -10.67
N GLN A 137 -18.43 5.58 -9.58
CA GLN A 137 -17.80 5.03 -8.39
C GLN A 137 -18.72 3.94 -7.82
N PRO A 138 -18.18 2.79 -7.36
CA PRO A 138 -18.97 1.76 -6.70
C PRO A 138 -19.77 2.35 -5.53
N PRO A 139 -20.92 1.73 -5.15
CA PRO A 139 -21.68 2.13 -3.98
C PRO A 139 -20.77 2.28 -2.76
N PRO A 140 -21.02 3.27 -1.89
CA PRO A 140 -20.23 3.44 -0.68
C PRO A 140 -20.27 2.11 0.10
N PRO A 141 -19.11 1.54 0.45
CA PRO A 141 -19.08 0.26 1.13
C PRO A 141 -19.76 0.38 2.50
N PRO A 142 -20.21 -0.75 3.10
CA PRO A 142 -20.70 -0.76 4.47
C PRO A 142 -19.70 -0.03 5.37
N THR A 143 -20.18 0.80 6.29
CA THR A 143 -19.33 1.70 7.10
C THR A 143 -18.22 0.91 7.76
N GLY A 144 -17.02 0.99 7.19
CA GLY A 144 -15.84 0.34 7.73
C GLY A 144 -15.46 0.94 9.08
N VAL A 145 -14.47 0.36 9.75
CA VAL A 145 -13.96 0.93 11.00
C VAL A 145 -13.59 2.40 10.78
N ASN A 146 -14.04 3.25 11.70
CA ASN A 146 -13.90 4.71 11.68
C ASN A 146 -14.48 5.42 10.44
N GLY A 147 -15.24 4.72 9.59
CA GLY A 147 -15.76 5.26 8.33
C GLY A 147 -14.75 5.24 7.18
N ASN A 148 -13.82 4.27 7.17
CA ASN A 148 -12.85 4.17 6.09
C ASN A 148 -13.54 3.90 4.73
N PRO A 149 -13.00 4.46 3.64
CA PRO A 149 -13.66 4.45 2.33
C PRO A 149 -13.66 3.08 1.63
N TRP A 150 -13.01 2.07 2.22
CA TRP A 150 -12.91 0.73 1.65
C TRP A 150 -13.83 -0.28 2.34
N GLY A 151 -14.56 0.14 3.37
CA GLY A 151 -15.47 -0.73 4.13
C GLY A 151 -14.77 -1.75 5.00
N TYR A 152 -13.46 -1.60 5.22
CA TYR A 152 -12.69 -2.56 5.99
C TYR A 152 -13.13 -2.54 7.45
N ASN A 153 -13.34 -3.69 8.05
CA ASN A 153 -13.83 -3.78 9.42
C ASN A 153 -13.24 -5.03 10.12
N PHE A 154 -13.72 -5.31 11.33
CA PHE A 154 -13.22 -6.43 12.16
C PHE A 154 -14.15 -7.64 12.19
N ASN A 155 -15.24 -7.62 11.43
CA ASN A 155 -16.05 -8.80 11.23
C ASN A 155 -15.24 -9.79 10.38
N PRO A 156 -15.19 -11.08 10.73
CA PRO A 156 -14.43 -12.05 9.96
C PRO A 156 -14.82 -12.03 8.48
N GLY A 157 -13.83 -11.91 7.62
CA GLY A 157 -13.99 -11.80 6.18
C GLY A 157 -12.68 -12.16 5.47
N ASN A 158 -12.42 -11.51 4.34
CA ASN A 158 -11.19 -11.73 3.59
C ASN A 158 -10.05 -10.90 4.21
N VAL A 159 -8.90 -11.51 4.46
CA VAL A 159 -7.71 -10.77 4.91
C VAL A 159 -7.14 -9.93 3.78
N ILE A 160 -6.54 -8.79 4.12
CA ILE A 160 -6.09 -7.79 3.14
C ILE A 160 -4.57 -7.89 2.97
N TYR A 161 -4.10 -8.48 1.86
CA TYR A 161 -2.66 -8.56 1.54
C TYR A 161 -2.12 -7.35 0.76
N SER A 162 -2.99 -6.71 -0.03
CA SER A 162 -2.65 -5.58 -0.90
C SER A 162 -3.59 -4.41 -0.59
N PRO A 163 -3.33 -3.66 0.49
CA PRO A 163 -4.14 -2.50 0.83
C PRO A 163 -3.94 -1.37 -0.19
N PRO A 164 -4.95 -0.49 -0.36
CA PRO A 164 -4.86 0.67 -1.23
C PRO A 164 -3.68 1.59 -0.85
N GLY A 165 -3.03 2.24 -1.81
CA GLY A 165 -1.86 3.10 -1.54
C GLY A 165 -2.11 4.23 -0.53
N ALA A 166 -3.37 4.70 -0.43
CA ALA A 166 -3.78 5.72 0.54
C ALA A 166 -4.08 5.16 1.95
N PHE A 167 -3.88 3.86 2.19
CA PHE A 167 -4.23 3.20 3.45
C PHE A 167 -3.60 3.88 4.66
N CYS A 168 -2.29 4.15 4.63
CA CYS A 168 -1.56 4.78 5.74
C CYS A 168 -1.81 6.29 5.90
N SER A 169 -2.53 6.90 4.96
CA SER A 169 -3.02 8.27 5.11
C SER A 169 -4.29 8.32 5.96
N TYR A 170 -5.01 7.20 6.05
CA TYR A 170 -6.24 7.06 6.81
C TYR A 170 -6.00 6.35 8.15
N PHE A 171 -5.27 5.23 8.12
CA PHE A 171 -4.91 4.45 9.29
C PHE A 171 -3.49 4.78 9.74
N SER A 172 -3.26 4.82 11.06
CA SER A 172 -1.93 5.01 11.62
C SER A 172 -1.08 3.76 11.41
N CYS A 173 -0.28 3.72 10.34
CA CYS A 173 0.60 2.61 10.05
C CYS A 173 1.91 2.65 10.84
N ILE A 174 2.44 1.47 11.16
CA ILE A 174 3.83 1.34 11.61
C ILE A 174 4.80 1.74 10.50
N ALA A 175 6.02 2.16 10.88
CA ALA A 175 7.01 2.65 9.91
C ALA A 175 7.36 1.61 8.83
N SER A 176 7.38 0.32 9.19
CA SER A 176 7.70 -0.79 8.27
C SER A 176 6.49 -1.36 7.53
N PHE A 177 5.33 -0.69 7.55
CA PHE A 177 4.09 -1.23 7.00
C PHE A 177 4.23 -1.67 5.54
N TRP A 178 4.80 -0.81 4.68
CA TRP A 178 4.96 -1.11 3.25
C TRP A 178 6.03 -2.18 2.96
N ASN A 179 6.87 -2.52 3.93
CA ASN A 179 7.84 -3.62 3.83
C ASN A 179 7.26 -4.97 4.29
N GLY A 180 6.06 -4.98 4.87
CA GLY A 180 5.41 -6.19 5.35
C GLY A 180 4.99 -7.12 4.21
N ASN A 181 4.97 -8.43 4.48
CA ASN A 181 4.58 -9.47 3.51
C ASN A 181 3.36 -10.27 3.96
N GLY A 182 2.73 -9.88 5.06
CA GLY A 182 1.54 -10.51 5.62
C GLY A 182 0.26 -9.80 5.20
N TYR A 183 -0.82 -10.09 5.92
CA TYR A 183 -2.05 -9.33 5.80
C TYR A 183 -2.05 -8.11 6.74
N VAL A 184 -2.98 -7.18 6.51
CA VAL A 184 -3.20 -6.02 7.38
C VAL A 184 -3.82 -6.44 8.70
N GLU A 185 -3.20 -6.04 9.80
CA GLU A 185 -3.70 -6.22 11.14
C GLU A 185 -3.52 -4.95 11.97
N GLU A 186 -4.32 -4.82 13.03
CA GLU A 186 -4.13 -3.84 14.08
C GLU A 186 -3.21 -4.44 15.15
N CYS A 187 -2.18 -3.71 15.54
CA CYS A 187 -1.33 -4.01 16.68
C CYS A 187 -1.97 -3.53 17.98
N GLN A 188 -1.47 -4.00 19.12
CA GLN A 188 -2.05 -3.69 20.43
C GLN A 188 -2.01 -2.19 20.80
N ASP A 189 -1.10 -1.41 20.22
CA ASP A 189 -1.01 0.04 20.36
C ASP A 189 -1.93 0.83 19.41
N GLY A 190 -2.76 0.13 18.61
CA GLY A 190 -3.68 0.72 17.64
C GLY A 190 -3.03 1.10 16.30
N MET A 191 -1.73 0.85 16.13
CA MET A 191 -1.07 1.02 14.84
C MET A 191 -1.32 -0.17 13.92
N TYR A 192 -1.33 0.06 12.61
CA TYR A 192 -1.55 -0.99 11.62
C TYR A 192 -0.24 -1.54 11.06
N SER A 193 -0.17 -2.85 10.92
CA SER A 193 0.95 -3.62 10.35
C SER A 193 0.48 -4.37 9.11
N LYS A 194 1.34 -4.55 8.11
CA LYS A 194 1.12 -5.46 6.95
C LYS A 194 1.93 -6.76 7.11
N SER A 195 2.10 -7.21 8.34
CA SER A 195 2.88 -8.41 8.69
C SER A 195 2.03 -9.47 9.37
N GLY A 196 0.70 -9.35 9.32
CA GLY A 196 -0.21 -10.31 9.93
C GLY A 196 -0.01 -11.72 9.40
N GLY A 197 -0.07 -12.69 10.31
CA GLY A 197 0.25 -14.09 10.03
C GLY A 197 1.74 -14.43 9.99
N ILE A 198 2.63 -13.45 10.20
CA ILE A 198 4.08 -13.65 10.28
C ILE A 198 4.53 -13.68 11.74
N ARG A 199 5.41 -14.62 12.09
CA ARG A 199 5.96 -14.73 13.44
C ARG A 199 6.69 -13.44 13.85
N GLY A 200 6.33 -12.91 15.02
CA GLY A 200 6.94 -11.70 15.56
C GLY A 200 6.37 -10.41 14.96
N SER A 201 5.24 -10.49 14.25
CA SER A 201 4.47 -9.31 13.90
C SER A 201 4.08 -8.50 15.14
N CYS A 202 3.94 -7.19 14.94
CA CYS A 202 3.65 -6.20 15.96
C CYS A 202 4.54 -6.28 17.22
N SER A 203 5.70 -6.96 17.19
CA SER A 203 6.52 -7.22 18.38
C SER A 203 7.04 -5.95 19.07
N ARG A 204 7.23 -4.88 18.30
CA ARG A 204 7.59 -3.54 18.79
C ARG A 204 6.38 -2.66 19.13
N HIS A 205 5.18 -3.16 18.85
CA HIS A 205 3.88 -2.48 18.91
C HIS A 205 2.88 -3.20 19.85
N GLY A 206 3.42 -3.94 20.82
CA GLY A 206 2.65 -4.64 21.86
C GLY A 206 2.05 -6.00 21.45
N GLY A 207 2.40 -6.49 20.27
CA GLY A 207 1.91 -7.76 19.71
C GLY A 207 0.67 -7.61 18.84
N ASP A 208 0.30 -8.72 18.20
CA ASP A 208 -0.81 -8.80 17.27
C ASP A 208 -2.13 -8.62 18.05
N MET A 209 -3.00 -7.69 17.62
CA MET A 209 -4.31 -7.52 18.26
C MET A 209 -5.40 -8.25 17.47
N ARG A 210 -5.59 -7.92 16.18
CA ARG A 210 -6.60 -8.54 15.31
C ARG A 210 -6.38 -8.22 13.84
N PRO A 211 -6.79 -9.10 12.91
CA PRO A 211 -6.79 -8.80 11.48
C PRO A 211 -7.84 -7.73 11.12
N LEU A 212 -7.54 -6.95 10.09
CA LEU A 212 -8.53 -6.10 9.42
C LEU A 212 -9.03 -6.83 8.17
N TYR A 213 -10.35 -6.89 7.99
CA TYR A 213 -10.99 -7.66 6.95
C TYR A 213 -11.66 -6.78 5.90
N SER A 214 -11.72 -7.30 4.67
CA SER A 214 -12.58 -6.82 3.59
C SER A 214 -13.78 -7.74 3.39
N HIS A 215 -14.81 -7.19 2.73
CA HIS A 215 -16.05 -7.86 2.39
C HIS A 215 -16.46 -7.54 0.95
#